data_AF-A0A151MWD7-F1
#
_entry.id   AF-A0A151MWD7-F1
#
_cell.length_a   1.000
_cell.length_b   1.000
_cell.length_c   1.000
_cell.angle_alpha   90.00
_cell.angle_beta   90.00
_cell.angle_gamma   90.00
#
_symmetry.space_group_name_H-M   'P 1'
#
loop_
_entity.id
_entity.type
_entity.pdbx_description
1 polymer ?
#
loop_
_entity_poly.entity_id
_entity_poly.type
_entity_poly.pdbx_seq_one_letter_code
_entity_poly.pdbx_strand_id
1 'polypeptide(L)'
;MSAERPGVAPLLAWLQTYRVPAPCATYQDLASGVALAQVLHRIDASWFSQSWLGCIRDNTGNDPRVKVSNLTKVLQSMLEYCQDVLGQPVPERHVPEVAVAAEQAAAPELDKLLRLVLGCAVACERKQEHIQQIMTLEESVQHVVMAAIQELMTRDSLDTMSPEMYGTFDSQSRRYYFLSEEPDEPDVPCRRCQDLEQQVAALAEAARGRHETEVGGAARNLLLLQARVEQLQEENYRLESGREELRGHCEGLQRELGALRQRSQELGDLAKEAQALRDEMDMLR
;
A
#
# COMPACT_ATOMS: atom_id res chain seq x y z
N MET A 1 -20.92 -33.12 23.87
CA MET A 1 -20.97 -31.65 23.97
C MET A 1 -19.58 -31.17 24.29
N SER A 2 -18.75 -31.03 23.24
CA SER A 2 -17.36 -30.60 23.40
C SER A 2 -17.39 -29.09 23.60
N ALA A 3 -16.90 -28.64 24.76
CA ALA A 3 -16.68 -27.23 25.02
C ALA A 3 -15.64 -26.72 24.03
N GLU A 4 -16.06 -25.91 23.05
CA GLU A 4 -15.17 -25.10 22.24
C GLU A 4 -14.36 -24.24 23.19
N ARG A 5 -13.04 -24.46 23.23
CA ARG A 5 -12.12 -23.47 23.78
C ARG A 5 -12.40 -22.16 23.04
N PRO A 6 -12.46 -21.00 23.72
CA PRO A 6 -12.60 -19.74 23.02
C PRO A 6 -11.43 -19.62 22.04
N GLY A 7 -11.71 -19.85 20.76
CA GLY A 7 -10.70 -19.87 19.72
C GLY A 7 -10.12 -18.48 19.58
N VAL A 8 -8.79 -18.37 19.64
CA VAL A 8 -8.10 -17.14 19.28
C VAL A 8 -8.52 -16.79 17.85
N ALA A 9 -8.92 -15.53 17.61
CA ALA A 9 -9.33 -15.08 16.29
C ALA A 9 -8.24 -15.43 15.25
N PRO A 10 -8.58 -16.04 14.10
CA PRO A 10 -7.57 -16.53 13.14
C PRO A 10 -6.55 -15.48 12.68
N LEU A 11 -6.97 -14.24 12.46
CA LEU A 11 -6.07 -13.13 12.11
C LEU A 11 -5.11 -12.76 13.26
N LEU A 12 -5.56 -12.91 14.50
CA LEU A 12 -4.72 -12.70 15.68
C LEU A 12 -3.70 -13.83 15.84
N ALA A 13 -4.10 -15.08 15.58
CA ALA A 13 -3.17 -16.22 15.54
C ALA A 13 -2.10 -16.04 14.47
N TRP A 14 -2.47 -15.53 13.28
CA TRP A 14 -1.50 -15.13 12.26
C TRP A 14 -0.57 -14.03 12.78
N LEU A 15 -1.08 -12.95 13.37
CA LEU A 15 -0.25 -11.85 13.87
C LEU A 15 0.79 -12.32 14.92
N GLN A 16 0.40 -13.27 15.80
CA GLN A 16 1.29 -13.82 16.84
C GLN A 16 2.53 -14.54 16.28
N THR A 17 2.50 -15.00 15.03
CA THR A 17 3.67 -15.61 14.38
C THR A 17 4.86 -14.66 14.27
N TYR A 18 4.61 -13.35 14.27
CA TYR A 18 5.66 -12.33 14.24
C TYR A 18 6.43 -12.24 15.55
N ARG A 19 5.99 -12.83 16.68
CA ARG A 19 6.72 -12.86 17.97
C ARG A 19 7.30 -11.50 18.37
N VAL A 20 6.45 -10.48 18.37
CA VAL A 20 6.82 -9.12 18.80
C VAL A 20 6.91 -9.02 20.33
N PRO A 21 7.72 -8.09 20.89
CA PRO A 21 7.84 -7.92 22.34
C PRO A 21 6.53 -7.54 23.05
N ALA A 22 5.70 -6.72 22.40
CA ALA A 22 4.42 -6.32 22.97
C ALA A 22 3.42 -7.50 23.01
N PRO A 23 2.56 -7.56 24.05
CA PRO A 23 1.47 -8.53 24.08
C PRO A 23 0.58 -8.43 22.83
N CYS A 24 0.15 -9.57 22.31
CA CYS A 24 -0.75 -9.66 21.15
C CYS A 24 -1.67 -10.89 21.24
N ALA A 25 -2.03 -11.29 22.46
CA ALA A 25 -2.85 -12.48 22.71
C ALA A 25 -4.35 -12.20 22.53
N THR A 26 -4.76 -10.95 22.72
CA THR A 26 -6.15 -10.50 22.71
C THR A 26 -6.32 -9.20 21.94
N TYR A 27 -7.56 -8.89 21.55
CA TYR A 27 -7.91 -7.58 20.98
C TYR A 27 -7.57 -6.40 21.91
N GLN A 28 -7.65 -6.61 23.24
CA GLN A 28 -7.28 -5.61 24.23
C GLN A 28 -5.80 -5.21 24.13
N ASP A 29 -4.93 -6.19 23.82
CA ASP A 29 -3.50 -5.94 23.67
C ASP A 29 -3.21 -5.08 22.42
N LEU A 30 -3.97 -5.33 21.34
CA LEU A 30 -3.84 -4.60 20.08
C LEU A 30 -4.37 -3.17 20.13
N ALA A 31 -5.37 -2.90 20.99
CA ALA A 31 -5.97 -1.57 21.13
C ALA A 31 -4.96 -0.47 21.51
N SER A 32 -3.78 -0.83 22.01
CA SER A 32 -2.68 0.10 22.28
C SER A 32 -1.96 0.63 21.04
N GLY A 33 -2.08 -0.08 19.91
CA GLY A 33 -1.34 0.16 18.66
C GLY A 33 0.14 -0.26 18.70
N VAL A 34 0.69 -0.60 19.87
CA VAL A 34 2.13 -0.91 20.02
C VAL A 34 2.50 -2.21 19.30
N ALA A 35 1.72 -3.28 19.51
CA ALA A 35 1.96 -4.56 18.86
C ALA A 35 1.85 -4.46 17.33
N LEU A 36 0.83 -3.75 16.83
CA LEU A 36 0.64 -3.51 15.39
C LEU A 36 1.85 -2.76 14.79
N ALA A 37 2.30 -1.70 15.47
CA ALA A 37 3.47 -0.94 15.01
C ALA A 37 4.75 -1.78 14.96
N GLN A 38 4.98 -2.64 15.97
CA GLN A 38 6.12 -3.54 15.98
C GLN A 38 6.05 -4.60 14.87
N VAL A 39 4.87 -5.09 14.53
CA VAL A 39 4.69 -6.01 13.40
C VAL A 39 4.95 -5.31 12.07
N LEU A 40 4.42 -4.10 11.88
CA LEU A 40 4.65 -3.29 10.67
C LEU A 40 6.15 -3.00 10.45
N HIS A 41 6.89 -2.71 11.51
CA HIS A 41 8.35 -2.58 11.44
C HIS A 41 9.04 -3.87 10.96
N ARG A 42 8.54 -5.06 11.33
CA ARG A 42 9.07 -6.34 10.85
C ARG A 42 8.68 -6.65 9.40
N ILE A 43 7.53 -6.16 8.95
CA ILE A 43 7.07 -6.32 7.56
C ILE A 43 7.99 -5.51 6.64
N ASP A 44 8.17 -4.22 6.94
CA ASP A 44 9.00 -3.35 6.11
C ASP A 44 9.67 -2.26 6.94
N ALA A 45 10.87 -2.56 7.42
CA ALA A 45 11.68 -1.62 8.21
C ALA A 45 12.17 -0.40 7.41
N SER A 46 12.09 -0.43 6.07
CA SER A 46 12.49 0.72 5.24
C SER A 46 11.48 1.86 5.35
N TRP A 47 10.19 1.52 5.38
CA TRP A 47 9.09 2.46 5.56
C TRP A 47 8.75 2.67 7.04
N PHE A 48 8.43 1.57 7.74
CA PHE A 48 8.09 1.57 9.16
C PHE A 48 9.36 1.60 10.01
N SER A 49 10.18 2.65 9.82
CA SER A 49 11.51 2.78 10.41
C SER A 49 11.54 2.76 11.94
N GLN A 50 12.72 2.55 12.52
CA GLN A 50 12.92 2.64 13.98
C GLN A 50 12.54 4.04 14.53
N SER A 51 12.78 5.10 13.74
CA SER A 51 12.37 6.46 14.08
C SER A 51 10.85 6.61 14.14
N TRP A 52 10.13 6.02 13.18
CA TRP A 52 8.66 6.00 13.19
C TRP A 52 8.12 5.20 14.37
N LEU A 53 8.69 4.01 14.62
CA LEU A 53 8.30 3.17 15.75
C LEU A 53 8.51 3.88 17.09
N GLY A 54 9.58 4.69 17.22
CA GLY A 54 9.84 5.52 18.40
C GLY A 54 8.80 6.63 18.65
N CYS A 55 7.98 6.98 17.65
CA CYS A 55 6.86 7.91 17.81
C CYS A 55 5.61 7.27 18.44
N ILE A 56 5.57 5.94 18.51
CA ILE A 56 4.51 5.16 19.16
C ILE A 56 4.86 5.03 20.64
N ARG A 57 3.97 5.50 21.51
CA ARG A 57 4.24 5.55 22.96
C ARG A 57 3.84 4.23 23.61
N ASP A 58 4.71 3.72 24.47
CA ASP A 58 4.33 2.61 25.35
C ASP A 58 3.19 3.04 26.27
N ASN A 59 2.09 2.28 26.25
CA ASN A 59 0.89 2.63 27.01
C ASN A 59 0.82 1.90 28.36
N THR A 60 1.86 2.06 29.18
CA THR A 60 1.94 1.46 30.53
C THR A 60 0.85 1.97 31.49
N GLY A 61 0.21 3.11 31.19
CA GLY A 61 -0.87 3.69 31.99
C GLY A 61 -2.30 3.37 31.49
N ASN A 62 -2.46 2.62 30.41
CA ASN A 62 -3.77 2.33 29.79
C ASN A 62 -4.60 3.59 29.45
N ASP A 63 -3.95 4.71 29.11
CA ASP A 63 -4.62 5.97 28.80
C ASP A 63 -5.29 5.88 27.42
N PRO A 64 -6.62 6.03 27.32
CA PRO A 64 -7.34 5.94 26.04
C PRO A 64 -6.85 7.00 25.04
N ARG A 65 -6.43 8.19 25.47
CA ARG A 65 -5.93 9.24 24.57
C ARG A 65 -4.63 8.83 23.89
N VAL A 66 -3.77 8.12 24.62
CA VAL A 66 -2.51 7.58 24.07
C VAL A 66 -2.80 6.46 23.08
N LYS A 67 -3.77 5.57 23.40
CA LYS A 67 -4.21 4.51 22.46
C LYS A 67 -4.72 5.07 21.14
N VAL A 68 -5.65 6.04 21.22
CA VAL A 68 -6.20 6.70 20.03
C VAL A 68 -5.06 7.33 19.23
N SER A 69 -4.19 8.12 19.86
CA SER A 69 -3.06 8.76 19.17
C SER A 69 -2.12 7.75 18.50
N ASN A 70 -1.80 6.64 19.17
CA ASN A 70 -0.96 5.59 18.61
C ASN A 70 -1.62 4.93 17.40
N LEU A 71 -2.87 4.50 17.53
CA LEU A 71 -3.60 3.87 16.44
C LEU A 71 -3.85 4.83 15.27
N THR A 72 -4.02 6.13 15.51
CA THR A 72 -4.11 7.12 14.43
C THR A 72 -2.81 7.17 13.63
N LYS A 73 -1.65 7.19 14.30
CA LYS A 73 -0.34 7.17 13.62
C LYS A 73 -0.13 5.87 12.86
N VAL A 74 -0.48 4.74 13.47
CA VAL A 74 -0.39 3.42 12.84
C VAL A 74 -1.25 3.37 11.58
N LEU A 75 -2.52 3.73 11.69
CA LEU A 75 -3.44 3.74 10.55
C LEU A 75 -2.96 4.70 9.46
N GLN A 76 -2.58 5.93 9.81
CA GLN A 76 -2.11 6.92 8.85
C GLN A 76 -0.91 6.39 8.04
N SER A 77 0.12 5.89 8.73
CA SER A 77 1.31 5.37 8.04
C SER A 77 1.03 4.11 7.22
N MET A 78 0.04 3.30 7.59
CA MET A 78 -0.41 2.17 6.76
C MET A 78 -1.15 2.63 5.51
N LEU A 79 -2.02 3.64 5.62
CA LEU A 79 -2.73 4.21 4.47
C LEU A 79 -1.74 4.84 3.48
N GLU A 80 -0.78 5.62 3.98
CA GLU A 80 0.31 6.20 3.19
C GLU A 80 1.17 5.09 2.54
N TYR A 81 1.54 4.03 3.27
CA TYR A 81 2.28 2.89 2.70
C TYR A 81 1.51 2.21 1.56
N CYS A 82 0.22 1.92 1.78
CA CYS A 82 -0.63 1.30 0.77
C CYS A 82 -0.74 2.15 -0.49
N GLN A 83 -0.85 3.47 -0.34
CA GLN A 83 -0.94 4.39 -1.47
C GLN A 83 0.41 4.60 -2.17
N ASP A 84 1.45 4.98 -1.43
CA ASP A 84 2.70 5.52 -1.98
C ASP A 84 3.70 4.42 -2.34
N VAL A 85 3.71 3.31 -1.60
CA VAL A 85 4.63 2.19 -1.83
C VAL A 85 3.94 1.07 -2.60
N LEU A 86 2.73 0.67 -2.19
CA LEU A 86 2.02 -0.44 -2.84
C LEU A 86 1.20 -0.02 -4.06
N GLY A 87 0.95 1.28 -4.25
CA GLY A 87 0.14 1.80 -5.37
C GLY A 87 -1.34 1.38 -5.30
N GLN A 88 -1.83 0.98 -4.13
CA GLN A 88 -3.15 0.43 -3.89
C GLN A 88 -3.85 1.20 -2.76
N PRO A 89 -4.64 2.26 -3.07
CA PRO A 89 -5.35 3.00 -2.05
C PRO A 89 -6.39 2.11 -1.36
N VAL A 90 -6.50 2.25 -0.04
CA VAL A 90 -7.46 1.49 0.77
C VAL A 90 -8.86 2.08 0.60
N PRO A 91 -9.88 1.29 0.25
CA PRO A 91 -11.26 1.76 0.15
C PRO A 91 -11.78 2.22 1.52
N GLU A 92 -12.62 3.26 1.54
CA GLU A 92 -13.15 3.86 2.79
C GLU A 92 -13.85 2.84 3.70
N ARG A 93 -14.57 1.86 3.14
CA ARG A 93 -15.22 0.77 3.91
C ARG A 93 -14.26 -0.08 4.75
N HIS A 94 -12.99 -0.16 4.35
CA HIS A 94 -11.95 -0.93 5.04
C HIS A 94 -11.16 -0.07 6.03
N VAL A 95 -11.40 1.25 6.06
CA VAL A 95 -10.75 2.15 7.02
C VAL A 95 -11.42 1.98 8.40
N PRO A 96 -10.65 1.64 9.44
CA PRO A 96 -11.18 1.41 10.78
C PRO A 96 -11.43 2.72 11.55
N GLU A 97 -12.44 2.70 12.41
CA GLU A 97 -12.72 3.78 13.35
C GLU A 97 -11.80 3.67 14.58
N VAL A 98 -10.70 4.42 14.54
CA VAL A 98 -9.63 4.37 15.53
C VAL A 98 -10.10 4.64 16.97
N ALA A 99 -11.03 5.57 17.17
CA ALA A 99 -11.55 5.90 18.49
C ALA A 99 -12.24 4.68 19.14
N VAL A 100 -13.09 4.00 18.37
CA VAL A 100 -13.82 2.80 18.83
C VAL A 100 -12.84 1.65 19.08
N ALA A 101 -11.87 1.43 18.19
CA ALA A 101 -10.83 0.41 18.37
C ALA A 101 -9.99 0.64 19.64
N ALA A 102 -9.62 1.90 19.93
CA ALA A 102 -8.79 2.25 21.08
C ALA A 102 -9.55 2.14 22.42
N GLU A 103 -10.78 2.65 22.47
CA GLU A 103 -11.55 2.79 23.71
C GLU A 103 -12.27 1.50 24.09
N GLN A 104 -12.86 0.81 23.11
CA GLN A 104 -13.73 -0.34 23.35
C GLN A 104 -13.05 -1.67 23.02
N ALA A 105 -11.85 -1.64 22.42
CA ALA A 105 -11.19 -2.82 21.85
C ALA A 105 -12.15 -3.63 20.96
N ALA A 106 -12.97 -2.93 20.17
CA ALA A 106 -14.01 -3.54 19.37
C ALA A 106 -13.41 -4.45 18.30
N ALA A 107 -13.78 -5.74 18.36
CA ALA A 107 -13.34 -6.75 17.40
C ALA A 107 -13.48 -6.35 15.91
N PRO A 108 -14.61 -5.76 15.43
CA PRO A 108 -14.72 -5.42 14.00
C PRO A 108 -13.71 -4.37 13.54
N GLU A 109 -13.40 -3.38 14.37
CA GLU A 109 -12.44 -2.32 14.01
C GLU A 109 -10.99 -2.80 14.11
N LEU A 110 -10.70 -3.66 15.09
CA LEU A 110 -9.39 -4.29 15.20
C LEU A 110 -9.16 -5.34 14.11
N ASP A 111 -10.19 -6.04 13.66
CA ASP A 111 -10.10 -6.94 12.51
C ASP A 111 -9.80 -6.19 11.23
N LYS A 112 -10.42 -5.03 10.99
CA LYS A 112 -10.06 -4.15 9.87
C LYS A 112 -8.58 -3.74 9.94
N LEU A 113 -8.09 -3.33 11.11
CA LEU A 113 -6.66 -3.03 11.30
C LEU A 113 -5.77 -4.24 10.98
N LEU A 114 -6.10 -5.43 11.49
CA LEU A 114 -5.35 -6.66 11.22
C LEU A 114 -5.35 -7.02 9.74
N ARG A 115 -6.48 -6.87 9.05
CA ARG A 115 -6.58 -7.08 7.60
C ARG A 115 -5.69 -6.12 6.84
N LEU A 116 -5.65 -4.84 7.22
CA LEU A 116 -4.75 -3.89 6.57
C LEU A 116 -3.28 -4.26 6.81
N VAL A 117 -2.90 -4.69 8.03
CA VAL A 117 -1.53 -5.17 8.30
C VAL A 117 -1.19 -6.40 7.45
N LEU A 118 -2.14 -7.34 7.32
CA LEU A 118 -2.02 -8.49 6.44
C LEU A 118 -1.85 -8.07 4.97
N GLY A 119 -2.63 -7.10 4.51
CA GLY A 119 -2.51 -6.48 3.20
C GLY A 119 -1.11 -5.94 2.95
N CYS A 120 -0.56 -5.17 3.90
CA CYS A 120 0.83 -4.71 3.82
C CYS A 120 1.82 -5.87 3.71
N ALA A 121 1.67 -6.91 4.54
CA ALA A 121 2.57 -8.06 4.55
C ALA A 121 2.59 -8.84 3.23
N VAL A 122 1.43 -9.04 2.59
CA VAL A 122 1.34 -9.85 1.35
C VAL A 122 1.58 -9.04 0.07
N ALA A 123 1.62 -7.70 0.17
CA ALA A 123 1.86 -6.81 -0.95
C ALA A 123 3.27 -6.21 -0.97
N CYS A 124 3.99 -6.18 0.15
CA CYS A 124 5.36 -5.64 0.25
C CYS A 124 6.39 -6.38 -0.63
N GLU A 125 7.59 -5.82 -0.77
CA GLU A 125 8.68 -6.42 -1.55
C GLU A 125 9.05 -7.83 -1.04
N ARG A 126 9.04 -8.03 0.28
CA ARG A 126 9.38 -9.29 0.95
C ARG A 126 8.17 -10.21 1.17
N LYS A 127 7.07 -10.00 0.44
CA LYS A 127 5.82 -10.77 0.56
C LYS A 127 6.00 -12.29 0.57
N GLN A 128 7.00 -12.82 -0.15
CA GLN A 128 7.23 -14.27 -0.22
C GLN A 128 7.55 -14.88 1.15
N GLU A 129 8.29 -14.17 2.01
CA GLU A 129 8.60 -14.64 3.37
C GLU A 129 7.32 -14.70 4.22
N HIS A 130 6.48 -13.67 4.12
CA HIS A 130 5.22 -13.60 4.87
C HIS A 130 4.19 -14.64 4.36
N ILE A 131 4.11 -14.86 3.05
CA ILE A 131 3.25 -15.90 2.46
C ILE A 131 3.70 -17.29 2.91
N GLN A 132 5.01 -17.58 2.89
CA GLN A 132 5.53 -18.85 3.41
C GLN A 132 5.19 -19.04 4.88
N GLN A 133 5.30 -17.99 5.70
CA GLN A 133 4.90 -18.04 7.11
C GLN A 133 3.39 -18.36 7.26
N ILE A 134 2.52 -17.77 6.43
CA ILE A 134 1.09 -18.10 6.40
C ILE A 134 0.87 -19.58 6.08
N MET A 135 1.62 -20.15 5.14
CA MET A 135 1.50 -21.57 4.76
C MET A 135 1.93 -22.56 5.86
N THR A 136 2.59 -22.09 6.93
CA THR A 136 2.91 -22.93 8.10
C THR A 136 1.82 -22.96 9.17
N LEU A 137 0.78 -22.12 9.03
CA LEU A 137 -0.33 -22.05 9.97
C LEU A 137 -1.26 -23.25 9.86
N GLU A 138 -2.16 -23.41 10.83
CA GLU A 138 -3.25 -24.39 10.75
C GLU A 138 -4.18 -24.08 9.56
N GLU A 139 -4.67 -25.11 8.87
CA GLU A 139 -5.52 -24.99 7.68
C GLU A 139 -6.75 -24.10 7.92
N SER A 140 -7.38 -24.24 9.10
CA SER A 140 -8.50 -23.41 9.54
C SER A 140 -8.16 -21.92 9.56
N VAL A 141 -6.94 -21.57 9.98
CA VAL A 141 -6.44 -20.20 10.01
C VAL A 141 -6.07 -19.72 8.61
N GLN A 142 -5.41 -20.57 7.81
CA GLN A 142 -5.03 -20.25 6.44
C GLN A 142 -6.25 -19.87 5.59
N HIS A 143 -7.37 -20.60 5.71
CA HIS A 143 -8.60 -20.28 4.99
C HIS A 143 -9.13 -18.89 5.30
N VAL A 144 -9.14 -18.49 6.58
CA VAL A 144 -9.61 -17.17 6.99
C VAL A 144 -8.66 -16.06 6.54
N VAL A 145 -7.34 -16.29 6.63
CA VAL A 145 -6.32 -15.36 6.11
C VAL A 145 -6.47 -15.21 4.58
N MET A 146 -6.68 -16.29 3.85
CA MET A 146 -6.87 -16.26 2.40
C MET A 146 -8.16 -15.50 2.01
N ALA A 147 -9.26 -15.72 2.72
CA ALA A 147 -10.50 -14.98 2.51
C ALA A 147 -10.30 -13.47 2.74
N ALA A 148 -9.55 -13.09 3.79
CA ALA A 148 -9.21 -11.69 4.06
C ALA A 148 -8.33 -11.07 2.96
N ILE A 149 -7.35 -11.81 2.43
CA ILE A 149 -6.53 -11.35 1.29
C ILE A 149 -7.40 -11.17 0.05
N GLN A 150 -8.31 -12.11 -0.23
CA GLN A 150 -9.20 -12.03 -1.38
C GLN A 150 -10.11 -10.80 -1.27
N GLU A 151 -10.71 -10.54 -0.11
CA GLU A 151 -11.55 -9.37 0.15
C GLU A 151 -10.80 -8.05 -0.13
N LEU A 152 -9.52 -7.96 0.26
CA LEU A 152 -8.66 -6.81 0.01
C LEU A 152 -8.28 -6.65 -1.48
N MET A 153 -8.19 -7.75 -2.22
CA MET A 153 -7.71 -7.78 -3.62
C MET A 153 -8.82 -7.71 -4.66
N THR A 154 -10.06 -8.08 -4.30
CA THR A 154 -11.24 -7.82 -5.13
C THR A 154 -11.52 -6.33 -5.19
N ARG A 155 -10.92 -5.65 -6.18
CA ARG A 155 -11.33 -4.30 -6.62
C ARG A 155 -12.84 -4.29 -6.81
N ASP A 156 -13.50 -3.23 -6.35
CA ASP A 156 -14.91 -2.92 -6.65
C ASP A 156 -15.15 -2.95 -8.16
N SER A 157 -15.50 -4.12 -8.68
CA SER A 157 -15.93 -4.36 -10.05
C SER A 157 -17.41 -4.76 -10.08
N LEU A 158 -18.12 -4.49 -8.97
CA LEU A 158 -19.51 -4.88 -8.74
C LEU A 158 -20.39 -3.66 -8.41
N ASP A 159 -20.17 -2.53 -9.08
CA ASP A 159 -21.16 -1.46 -9.17
C ASP A 159 -21.74 -1.41 -10.59
N THR A 160 -22.21 -2.55 -11.14
CA THR A 160 -23.22 -2.62 -12.21
C THR A 160 -23.69 -4.07 -12.32
N MET A 161 -24.50 -4.58 -11.38
CA MET A 161 -25.47 -5.65 -11.69
C MET A 161 -26.65 -5.49 -10.74
N SER A 162 -27.77 -4.98 -11.27
CA SER A 162 -29.04 -4.77 -10.59
C SER A 162 -29.59 -6.08 -9.99
N PRO A 163 -30.18 -6.06 -8.78
CA PRO A 163 -30.79 -7.22 -8.14
C PRO A 163 -32.21 -7.47 -8.71
N GLU A 164 -32.29 -7.96 -9.96
CA GLU A 164 -33.57 -8.34 -10.59
C GLU A 164 -33.74 -9.85 -10.78
N MET A 165 -32.76 -10.67 -10.39
CA MET A 165 -32.84 -12.13 -10.49
C MET A 165 -33.32 -12.83 -9.21
N TYR A 166 -34.41 -12.34 -8.62
CA TYR A 166 -35.15 -13.07 -7.56
C TYR A 166 -36.66 -12.84 -7.73
N GLY A 167 -37.25 -13.35 -8.81
CA GLY A 167 -38.69 -13.20 -9.05
C GLY A 167 -39.37 -14.21 -9.99
N THR A 168 -38.66 -15.20 -10.52
CA THR A 168 -39.13 -15.99 -11.68
C THR A 168 -39.60 -17.41 -11.36
N PHE A 169 -40.23 -17.64 -10.20
CA PHE A 169 -40.83 -18.95 -9.89
C PHE A 169 -42.27 -19.12 -10.41
N ASP A 170 -43.02 -18.04 -10.68
CA ASP A 170 -44.45 -18.13 -11.06
C ASP A 170 -44.71 -18.18 -12.58
N SER A 171 -43.71 -17.81 -13.40
CA SER A 171 -43.87 -17.73 -14.87
C SER A 171 -43.64 -19.06 -15.61
N GLN A 172 -43.09 -20.07 -14.94
CA GLN A 172 -42.91 -21.41 -15.53
C GLN A 172 -44.21 -22.22 -15.53
N SER A 173 -45.09 -21.99 -14.55
CA SER A 173 -46.36 -22.72 -14.38
C SER A 173 -47.36 -22.49 -15.51
N ARG A 174 -47.35 -21.30 -16.13
CA ARG A 174 -48.24 -20.95 -17.25
C ARG A 174 -47.79 -21.52 -18.60
N ARG A 175 -46.51 -21.89 -18.73
CA ARG A 175 -45.93 -22.36 -20.00
C ARG A 175 -46.29 -23.81 -20.31
N TYR A 176 -46.64 -24.60 -19.30
CA TYR A 176 -46.95 -26.02 -19.45
C TYR A 176 -48.35 -26.28 -20.04
N TYR A 177 -49.27 -25.32 -19.94
CA TYR A 177 -50.65 -25.48 -20.43
C TYR A 177 -50.83 -25.10 -21.91
N PHE A 178 -49.84 -24.42 -22.51
CA PHE A 178 -49.91 -23.93 -23.89
C PHE A 178 -49.21 -24.86 -24.90
N LEU A 179 -48.42 -25.83 -24.42
CA LEU A 179 -47.63 -26.75 -25.26
C LEU A 179 -48.36 -28.07 -25.60
N SER A 180 -49.68 -28.15 -25.38
CA SER A 180 -50.49 -29.34 -25.73
C SER A 180 -51.34 -29.16 -26.99
N GLU A 181 -51.21 -28.05 -27.70
CA GLU A 181 -51.81 -27.88 -29.04
C GLU A 181 -50.69 -27.72 -30.06
N GLU A 182 -50.31 -28.83 -30.71
CA GLU A 182 -49.54 -28.78 -31.94
C GLU A 182 -50.48 -28.66 -33.14
N PRO A 183 -50.06 -27.86 -34.15
CA PRO A 183 -50.17 -28.35 -35.51
C PRO A 183 -48.82 -28.28 -36.25
N ASP A 184 -48.62 -29.28 -37.11
CA ASP A 184 -47.50 -29.45 -38.04
C ASP A 184 -47.18 -28.19 -38.87
N GLU A 185 -45.91 -27.77 -38.93
CA GLU A 185 -45.40 -26.84 -39.95
C GLU A 185 -43.94 -27.18 -40.36
N PRO A 186 -43.62 -27.31 -41.66
CA PRO A 186 -42.36 -27.82 -42.15
C PRO A 186 -41.30 -26.71 -42.33
N ASP A 187 -40.77 -26.11 -41.25
CA ASP A 187 -39.68 -25.11 -41.42
C ASP A 187 -38.77 -24.88 -40.19
N VAL A 188 -38.76 -25.82 -39.24
CA VAL A 188 -37.98 -25.71 -38.00
C VAL A 188 -36.44 -25.73 -38.18
N PRO A 189 -35.85 -26.52 -39.11
CA PRO A 189 -34.39 -26.53 -39.29
C PRO A 189 -33.83 -25.21 -39.86
N CYS A 190 -34.57 -24.58 -40.77
CA CYS A 190 -34.11 -23.38 -41.47
C CYS A 190 -34.08 -22.15 -40.54
N ARG A 191 -35.13 -21.98 -39.72
CA ARG A 191 -35.19 -20.89 -38.73
C ARG A 191 -34.14 -21.02 -37.64
N ARG A 192 -33.91 -22.23 -37.16
CA ARG A 192 -32.91 -22.48 -36.10
C ARG A 192 -31.48 -22.26 -36.58
N CYS A 193 -31.18 -22.58 -37.84
CA CYS A 193 -29.90 -22.21 -38.46
C CYS A 193 -29.75 -20.69 -38.58
N GLN A 194 -30.80 -19.99 -39.02
CA GLN A 194 -30.79 -18.53 -39.16
C GLN A 194 -30.62 -17.81 -37.81
N ASP A 195 -31.28 -18.29 -36.75
CA ASP A 195 -31.15 -17.76 -35.39
C ASP A 195 -29.75 -18.00 -34.79
N LEU A 196 -29.11 -19.13 -35.12
CA LEU A 196 -27.74 -19.44 -34.71
C LEU A 196 -26.72 -18.58 -35.46
N GLU A 197 -26.90 -18.35 -36.76
CA GLU A 197 -26.06 -17.46 -37.56
C GLU A 197 -26.13 -16.01 -37.04
N GLN A 198 -27.32 -15.53 -36.69
CA GLN A 198 -27.50 -14.20 -36.09
C GLN A 198 -26.84 -14.07 -34.71
N GLN A 199 -26.91 -15.12 -33.88
CA GLN A 199 -26.23 -15.14 -32.57
C GLN A 199 -24.70 -15.15 -32.71
N VAL A 200 -24.15 -15.91 -33.65
CA VAL A 200 -22.70 -15.93 -33.91
C VAL A 200 -22.23 -14.57 -34.43
N ALA A 201 -22.99 -13.92 -35.32
CA ALA A 201 -22.68 -12.59 -35.81
C ALA A 201 -22.69 -11.54 -34.68
N ALA A 202 -23.70 -11.58 -33.80
CA ALA A 202 -23.80 -10.67 -32.66
C ALA A 202 -22.64 -10.86 -31.65
N LEU A 203 -22.24 -12.11 -31.39
CA LEU A 203 -21.10 -12.41 -30.51
C LEU A 203 -19.76 -12.00 -31.13
N ALA A 204 -19.59 -12.16 -32.44
CA ALA A 204 -18.38 -11.74 -33.15
C ALA A 204 -18.20 -10.21 -33.13
N GLU A 205 -19.27 -9.44 -33.33
CA GLU A 205 -19.24 -7.98 -33.24
C GLU A 205 -19.03 -7.49 -31.80
N ALA A 206 -19.62 -8.16 -30.80
CA ALA A 206 -19.36 -7.85 -29.39
C ALA A 206 -17.92 -8.17 -28.97
N ALA A 207 -17.31 -9.21 -29.52
CA ALA A 207 -15.90 -9.54 -29.28
C ALA A 207 -14.94 -8.54 -29.95
N ARG A 208 -15.26 -8.10 -31.18
CA ARG A 208 -14.53 -7.01 -31.87
C ARG A 208 -14.59 -5.70 -31.09
N GLY A 209 -15.78 -5.28 -30.66
CA GLY A 209 -15.94 -4.06 -29.88
C GLY A 209 -15.16 -4.07 -28.57
N ARG A 210 -15.14 -5.20 -27.84
CA ARG A 210 -14.32 -5.33 -26.62
C ARG A 210 -12.83 -5.24 -26.93
N HIS A 211 -12.36 -5.93 -27.96
CA HIS A 211 -10.95 -5.93 -28.33
C HIS A 211 -10.48 -4.53 -28.79
N GLU A 212 -11.28 -3.82 -29.59
CA GLU A 212 -10.96 -2.44 -30.01
C GLU A 212 -10.93 -1.46 -28.84
N THR A 213 -11.81 -1.63 -27.86
CA THR A 213 -11.87 -0.77 -26.66
C THR A 213 -10.69 -1.06 -25.72
N GLU A 214 -10.34 -2.32 -25.51
CA GLU A 214 -9.21 -2.74 -24.68
C GLU A 214 -7.86 -2.36 -25.31
N VAL A 215 -7.70 -2.58 -26.62
CA VAL A 215 -6.49 -2.18 -27.36
C VAL A 215 -6.37 -0.66 -27.43
N GLY A 216 -7.48 0.05 -27.64
CA GLY A 216 -7.52 1.51 -27.62
C GLY A 216 -7.17 2.11 -26.25
N GLY A 217 -7.63 1.49 -25.17
CA GLY A 217 -7.27 1.86 -23.79
C GLY A 217 -5.80 1.60 -23.46
N ALA A 218 -5.27 0.44 -23.85
CA ALA A 218 -3.87 0.09 -23.66
C ALA A 218 -2.93 1.03 -24.45
N ALA A 219 -3.27 1.36 -25.70
CA ALA A 219 -2.49 2.29 -26.52
C ALA A 219 -2.45 3.71 -25.94
N ARG A 220 -3.57 4.21 -25.40
CA ARG A 220 -3.62 5.51 -24.71
C ARG A 220 -2.78 5.52 -23.44
N ASN A 221 -2.83 4.45 -22.65
CA ASN A 221 -2.02 4.30 -21.45
C ASN A 221 -0.52 4.25 -21.78
N LEU A 222 -0.14 3.55 -22.85
CA LEU A 222 1.24 3.49 -23.32
C LEU A 222 1.76 4.88 -23.72
N LEU A 223 0.97 5.66 -24.46
CA LEU A 223 1.34 7.03 -24.86
C LEU A 223 1.47 7.97 -23.65
N LEU A 224 0.58 7.85 -22.67
CA LEU A 224 0.66 8.65 -21.44
C LEU A 224 1.91 8.30 -20.62
N LEU A 225 2.24 7.02 -20.52
CA LEU A 225 3.46 6.56 -19.87
C LEU A 225 4.71 7.03 -20.63
N GLN A 226 4.72 6.98 -21.97
CA GLN A 226 5.82 7.52 -22.77
C GLN A 226 6.03 9.02 -22.52
N ALA A 227 4.96 9.82 -22.56
CA ALA A 227 5.04 11.25 -22.28
C ALA A 227 5.54 11.52 -20.84
N ARG A 228 5.15 10.69 -19.87
CA ARG A 228 5.65 10.81 -18.49
C ARG A 228 7.14 10.48 -18.36
N VAL A 229 7.61 9.48 -19.09
CA VAL A 229 9.04 9.11 -19.14
C VAL A 229 9.85 10.24 -19.78
N GLU A 230 9.39 10.81 -20.88
CA GLU A 230 10.05 11.95 -21.54
C GLU A 230 10.12 13.17 -20.62
N GLN A 231 9.02 13.50 -19.94
CA GLN A 231 8.99 14.60 -18.98
C GLN A 231 9.99 14.40 -17.84
N LEU A 232 10.05 13.19 -17.26
CA LEU A 232 11.00 12.87 -16.18
C LEU A 232 12.45 12.89 -16.68
N GLN A 233 12.71 12.46 -17.91
CA GLN A 233 14.05 12.53 -18.51
C GLN A 233 14.51 13.98 -18.68
N GLU A 234 13.63 14.87 -19.15
CA GLU A 234 13.95 16.28 -19.33
C GLU A 234 14.15 17.00 -17.97
N GLU A 235 13.33 16.68 -16.97
CA GLU A 235 13.52 17.18 -15.61
C GLU A 235 14.84 16.70 -15.00
N ASN A 236 15.20 15.44 -15.21
CA ASN A 236 16.46 14.88 -14.74
C ASN A 236 17.66 15.57 -15.40
N TYR A 237 17.65 15.74 -16.73
CA TYR A 237 18.69 16.47 -17.44
C TYR A 237 18.84 17.91 -16.93
N ARG A 238 17.72 18.60 -16.68
CA ARG A 238 17.72 19.95 -16.12
C ARG A 238 18.33 19.99 -14.71
N LEU A 239 17.97 19.05 -13.85
CA LEU A 239 18.52 18.95 -12.49
C LEU A 239 20.01 18.59 -12.50
N GLU A 240 20.44 17.71 -13.39
CA GLU A 240 21.85 17.34 -13.55
C GLU A 240 22.69 18.54 -14.00
N SER A 241 22.22 19.31 -14.98
CA SER A 241 22.88 20.55 -15.40
C SER A 241 23.01 21.54 -14.23
N GLY A 242 21.92 21.76 -13.48
CA GLY A 242 21.95 22.66 -12.31
C GLY A 242 22.90 22.16 -11.21
N ARG A 243 22.98 20.84 -10.99
CA ARG A 243 23.92 20.23 -10.05
C ARG A 243 25.38 20.46 -10.48
N GLU A 244 25.68 20.34 -11.78
CA GLU A 244 27.01 20.57 -12.33
C GLU A 244 27.45 22.03 -12.21
N GLU A 245 26.53 22.97 -12.48
CA GLU A 245 26.78 24.41 -12.29
C GLU A 245 27.10 24.74 -10.82
N LEU A 246 26.27 24.26 -9.89
CA LEU A 246 26.50 24.46 -8.45
C LEU A 246 27.81 23.82 -7.98
N ARG A 247 28.14 22.63 -8.51
CA ARG A 247 29.41 21.96 -8.24
C ARG A 247 30.59 22.82 -8.69
N GLY A 248 30.54 23.36 -9.91
CA GLY A 248 31.56 24.28 -10.43
C GLY A 248 31.72 25.54 -9.56
N HIS A 249 30.61 26.10 -9.09
CA HIS A 249 30.64 27.26 -8.19
C HIS A 249 31.27 26.93 -6.83
N CYS A 250 30.91 25.80 -6.22
CA CYS A 250 31.53 25.32 -4.98
C CYS A 250 33.04 25.10 -5.13
N GLU A 251 33.48 24.50 -6.23
CA GLU A 251 34.92 24.33 -6.52
C GLU A 251 35.61 25.68 -6.70
N GLY A 252 34.95 26.67 -7.30
CA GLY A 252 35.42 28.05 -7.39
C GLY A 252 35.66 28.68 -6.01
N LEU A 253 34.63 28.67 -5.17
CA LEU A 253 34.71 29.22 -3.81
C LEU A 253 35.77 28.51 -2.95
N GLN A 254 35.94 27.19 -3.11
CA GLN A 254 37.01 26.45 -2.42
C GLN A 254 38.41 26.92 -2.82
N ARG A 255 38.64 27.20 -4.10
CA ARG A 255 39.93 27.74 -4.58
C ARG A 255 40.19 29.14 -4.01
N GLU A 256 39.17 30.01 -4.00
CA GLU A 256 39.26 31.35 -3.44
C GLU A 256 39.55 31.33 -1.92
N LEU A 257 38.83 30.47 -1.17
CA LEU A 257 39.10 30.24 0.25
C LEU A 257 40.53 29.75 0.49
N GLY A 258 41.03 28.85 -0.36
CA GLY A 258 42.42 28.40 -0.32
C GLY A 258 43.42 29.54 -0.51
N ALA A 259 43.23 30.37 -1.53
CA ALA A 259 44.08 31.52 -1.82
C ALA A 259 44.07 32.56 -0.68
N LEU A 260 42.89 32.86 -0.13
CA LEU A 260 42.75 33.79 1.00
C LEU A 260 43.43 33.25 2.26
N ARG A 261 43.32 31.95 2.54
CA ARG A 261 44.02 31.31 3.67
C ARG A 261 45.53 31.39 3.52
N GLN A 262 46.06 31.10 2.33
CA GLN A 262 47.50 31.22 2.07
C GLN A 262 47.96 32.66 2.27
N ARG A 263 47.23 33.64 1.75
CA ARG A 263 47.58 35.06 1.92
C ARG A 263 47.50 35.52 3.37
N SER A 264 46.52 35.03 4.13
CA SER A 264 46.44 35.28 5.57
C SER A 264 47.62 34.68 6.32
N GLN A 265 48.12 33.51 5.91
CA GLN A 265 49.29 32.87 6.50
C GLN A 265 50.56 33.67 6.21
N GLU A 266 50.77 34.09 4.96
CA GLU A 266 51.89 34.95 4.54
C GLU A 266 51.92 36.26 5.33
N LEU A 267 50.76 36.93 5.46
CA LEU A 267 50.64 38.15 6.29
C LEU A 267 50.92 37.87 7.77
N GLY A 268 50.49 36.72 8.28
CA GLY A 268 50.77 36.29 9.65
C GLY A 268 52.26 36.05 9.91
N ASP A 269 52.97 35.46 8.95
CA ASP A 269 54.41 35.22 9.07
C ASP A 269 55.21 36.53 8.96
N LEU A 270 54.85 37.41 8.02
CA LEU A 270 55.41 38.76 7.95
C LEU A 270 55.19 39.58 9.23
N ALA A 271 54.02 39.43 9.88
CA ALA A 271 53.75 40.10 11.14
C ALA A 271 54.65 39.60 12.29
N LYS A 272 54.93 38.29 12.33
CA LYS A 272 55.87 37.69 13.30
C LYS A 272 57.30 38.17 13.06
N GLU A 273 57.75 38.21 11.81
CA GLU A 273 59.07 38.74 11.45
C GLU A 273 59.20 40.22 11.86
N ALA A 274 58.19 41.03 11.56
CA ALA A 274 58.17 42.44 11.97
C ALA A 274 58.13 42.63 13.50
N GLN A 275 57.59 41.67 14.25
CA GLN A 275 57.64 41.68 15.72
C GLN A 275 59.04 41.29 16.21
N ALA A 276 59.63 40.22 15.68
CA ALA A 276 60.99 39.80 16.05
C ALA A 276 62.03 40.90 15.80
N LEU A 277 61.97 41.55 14.64
CA LEU A 277 62.85 42.70 14.33
C LEU A 277 62.63 43.88 15.29
N ARG A 278 61.40 44.11 15.76
CA ARG A 278 61.12 45.14 16.77
C ARG A 278 61.74 44.78 18.11
N ASP A 279 61.57 43.54 18.56
CA ASP A 279 62.14 43.06 19.81
C ASP A 279 63.68 43.13 19.78
N GLU A 280 64.32 42.80 18.65
CA GLU A 280 65.77 42.96 18.44
C GLU A 280 66.21 44.42 18.52
N MET A 281 65.46 45.34 17.90
CA MET A 281 65.76 46.77 17.96
C MET A 281 65.61 47.36 19.37
N ASP A 282 64.66 46.89 20.16
CA ASP A 282 64.47 47.31 21.55
C ASP A 282 65.57 46.78 22.49
N MET A 283 66.12 45.59 22.20
CA MET A 283 67.29 45.06 22.93
C MET A 283 68.58 45.86 22.68
N LEU A 284 68.66 46.58 21.55
CA LEU A 284 69.84 47.37 21.16
C LEU A 284 69.77 48.84 21.61
N ARG A 285 68.68 49.27 22.26
CA ARG A 285 68.47 50.63 22.78
C ARG A 285 68.76 50.72 24.28
#